data_AF-A0A7L8UDU3-F1
#
_entry.id   AF-A0A7L8UDU3-F1
#
_cell.length_a   1.000
_cell.length_b   1.000
_cell.length_c   1.000
_cell.angle_alpha   90.00
_cell.angle_beta   90.00
_cell.angle_gamma   90.00
#
_symmetry.space_group_name_H-M   'P 1'
#
loop_
_entity.id
_entity.type
_entity.pdbx_description
1 polymer ?
#
loop_
_entity_poly.entity_id
_entity_poly.type
_entity_poly.pdbx_seq_one_letter_code
_entity_poly.pdbx_strand_id
1 'polypeptide(L)'
;MRSVREIFKNKEHLLEEPEVEKLIEYCEELQDEIVEFKFQKNNNKELAMLDMLKEVIKGCNSIEKEQMEHERFGYEAPNYEATISNLKEYIYNRCQEEKIWL
;
A
#
# COMPACT_ATOMS: atom_id res chain seq x y z
N MET A 1 6.30 6.09 -21.03
CA MET A 1 7.32 5.97 -22.09
C MET A 1 6.98 6.91 -23.22
N ARG A 2 7.95 7.30 -24.05
CA ARG A 2 7.64 7.93 -25.35
C ARG A 2 6.94 6.91 -26.24
N SER A 3 6.01 7.35 -27.07
CA SER A 3 5.28 6.47 -27.98
C SER A 3 6.26 5.82 -28.99
N VAL A 4 6.00 4.59 -29.42
CA VAL A 4 6.81 3.90 -30.46
C VAL A 4 7.01 4.82 -31.68
N ARG A 5 5.97 5.55 -32.08
CA ARG A 5 6.03 6.52 -33.18
C ARG A 5 6.93 7.72 -32.89
N GLU A 6 7.08 8.12 -31.63
CA GLU A 6 8.00 9.18 -31.22
C GLU A 6 9.45 8.69 -31.19
N ILE A 7 9.68 7.42 -30.87
CA ILE A 7 11.02 6.80 -30.84
C ILE A 7 11.57 6.65 -32.26
N PHE A 8 10.71 6.22 -33.21
CA PHE A 8 11.11 5.96 -34.59
C PHE A 8 10.82 7.11 -35.57
N LYS A 9 10.40 8.29 -35.09
CA LYS A 9 10.00 9.45 -35.90
C LYS A 9 10.99 9.86 -37.00
N ASN A 10 12.29 9.66 -36.77
CA ASN A 10 13.35 10.02 -37.72
C ASN A 10 13.92 8.80 -38.49
N LYS A 11 13.42 7.59 -38.21
CA LYS A 11 13.91 6.31 -38.72
C LYS A 11 12.78 5.29 -38.85
N GLU A 12 11.73 5.65 -39.59
CA GLU A 12 10.52 4.82 -39.74
C GLU A 12 10.80 3.47 -40.40
N HIS A 13 11.81 3.38 -41.29
CA HIS A 13 12.24 2.13 -41.93
C HIS A 13 12.61 1.02 -40.94
N LEU A 14 13.02 1.36 -39.70
CA LEU A 14 13.33 0.37 -38.69
C LEU A 14 12.09 -0.33 -38.14
N LEU A 15 10.89 0.23 -38.32
CA LEU A 15 9.64 -0.43 -37.92
C LEU A 15 9.28 -1.62 -38.82
N GLU A 16 9.89 -1.70 -40.01
CA GLU A 16 9.71 -2.82 -40.95
C GLU A 16 10.65 -3.99 -40.64
N GLU A 17 11.64 -3.78 -39.75
CA GLU A 17 12.59 -4.81 -39.36
C GLU A 17 11.93 -5.81 -38.40
N PRO A 18 11.99 -7.12 -38.67
CA PRO A 18 11.32 -8.14 -37.87
C PRO A 18 11.87 -8.23 -36.45
N GLU A 19 13.13 -7.83 -36.19
CA GLU A 19 13.63 -7.75 -34.81
C GLU A 19 13.00 -6.60 -34.03
N VAL A 20 12.68 -5.48 -34.70
CA VAL A 20 12.06 -4.32 -34.06
C VAL A 20 10.60 -4.58 -33.75
N GLU A 21 9.89 -5.26 -34.64
CA GLU A 21 8.52 -5.74 -34.40
C GLU A 21 8.45 -6.62 -33.14
N LYS A 22 9.31 -7.64 -33.04
CA LYS A 22 9.39 -8.51 -31.84
C LYS A 22 9.75 -7.74 -30.58
N LEU A 23 10.62 -6.73 -30.68
CA LEU A 23 11.00 -5.91 -29.54
C LEU A 23 9.84 -5.05 -29.06
N ILE A 24 9.02 -4.52 -29.99
CA ILE A 24 7.82 -3.76 -29.68
C ILE A 24 6.81 -4.65 -28.96
N GLU A 25 6.50 -5.83 -29.51
CA GLU A 25 5.59 -6.80 -28.88
C GLU A 25 6.04 -7.14 -27.45
N TYR A 26 7.31 -7.49 -27.26
CA TYR A 26 7.85 -7.78 -25.93
C TYR A 26 7.75 -6.59 -24.96
N CYS A 27 7.96 -5.37 -25.44
CA CYS A 27 7.82 -4.16 -24.62
C CYS A 27 6.37 -3.87 -24.24
N GLU A 28 5.41 -4.19 -25.11
CA GLU A 28 3.97 -4.05 -24.84
C GLU A 28 3.50 -5.10 -23.82
N GLU A 29 3.89 -6.36 -23.98
CA GLU A 29 3.63 -7.43 -23.00
C GLU A 29 4.16 -7.06 -21.61
N LEU A 30 5.41 -6.60 -21.53
CA LEU A 30 5.99 -6.14 -20.27
C LEU A 30 5.25 -4.93 -19.66
N GLN A 31 4.71 -4.02 -20.49
CA GLN A 31 3.94 -2.88 -19.99
C GLN A 31 2.63 -3.34 -19.35
N ASP A 32 1.92 -4.27 -19.99
CA ASP A 32 0.67 -4.82 -19.47
C ASP A 32 0.91 -5.56 -18.14
N GLU A 33 1.94 -6.40 -18.07
CA GLU A 33 2.34 -7.06 -16.82
C GLU A 33 2.66 -6.06 -15.71
N ILE A 34 3.37 -4.96 -16.02
CA ILE A 34 3.68 -3.91 -15.05
C ILE A 34 2.42 -3.20 -14.56
N VAL A 35 1.44 -2.96 -15.43
CA VAL A 35 0.16 -2.32 -15.08
C VAL A 35 -0.65 -3.23 -14.17
N GLU A 36 -0.80 -4.51 -14.52
CA GLU A 36 -1.47 -5.50 -13.68
C GLU A 36 -0.77 -5.65 -12.32
N PHE A 37 0.56 -5.76 -12.31
CA PHE A 37 1.35 -5.85 -11.08
C PHE A 37 1.15 -4.63 -10.18
N LYS A 38 1.13 -3.41 -10.75
CA LYS A 38 0.85 -2.18 -10.00
C LYS A 38 -0.57 -2.17 -9.44
N PHE A 39 -1.56 -2.62 -10.21
CA PHE A 39 -2.95 -2.71 -9.76
C PHE A 39 -3.10 -3.69 -8.60
N GLN A 40 -2.56 -4.90 -8.72
CA GLN A 40 -2.55 -5.89 -7.64
C GLN A 40 -1.85 -5.36 -6.38
N LYS A 41 -0.70 -4.69 -6.56
CA LYS A 41 0.05 -4.08 -5.45
C LYS A 41 -0.74 -2.96 -4.76
N ASN A 42 -1.46 -2.12 -5.52
CA ASN A 42 -2.28 -1.05 -4.94
C ASN A 42 -3.46 -1.62 -4.16
N ASN A 43 -4.17 -2.61 -4.70
CA ASN A 43 -5.25 -3.29 -3.98
C ASN A 43 -4.75 -3.91 -2.66
N ASN A 44 -3.56 -4.51 -2.65
CA ASN A 44 -2.99 -5.08 -1.44
C ASN A 44 -2.73 -4.03 -0.34
N LYS A 45 -2.25 -2.84 -0.74
CA LYS A 45 -2.03 -1.72 0.20
C LYS A 45 -3.32 -1.17 0.78
N GLU A 46 -4.37 -1.02 -0.03
CA GLU A 46 -5.67 -0.56 0.46
C GLU A 46 -6.28 -1.54 1.48
N LEU A 47 -6.19 -2.85 1.20
CA LEU A 47 -6.62 -3.88 2.15
C LEU A 47 -5.81 -3.84 3.45
N ALA A 48 -4.49 -3.73 3.34
CA ALA A 48 -3.62 -3.62 4.52
C ALA A 48 -3.93 -2.38 5.37
N MET A 49 -4.20 -1.23 4.74
CA MET A 49 -4.63 -0.02 5.45
C MET A 49 -5.98 -0.20 6.14
N LEU A 50 -6.94 -0.82 5.46
CA LEU A 50 -8.28 -1.07 6.00
C LEU A 50 -8.22 -2.00 7.22
N ASP A 51 -7.40 -3.05 7.17
CA ASP A 51 -7.22 -3.94 8.32
C ASP A 51 -6.46 -3.26 9.47
N MET A 52 -5.45 -2.44 9.17
CA MET A 52 -4.77 -1.62 10.18
C MET A 52 -5.77 -0.71 10.91
N LEU A 53 -6.64 0.01 10.18
CA LEU A 53 -7.66 0.89 10.77
C LEU A 53 -8.65 0.13 11.66
N LYS A 54 -9.09 -1.06 11.24
CA LYS A 54 -9.97 -1.90 12.08
C LYS A 54 -9.32 -2.28 13.40
N GLU A 55 -8.05 -2.68 13.39
CA GLU A 55 -7.31 -3.03 14.62
C GLU A 55 -7.09 -1.80 15.51
N VAL A 56 -6.80 -0.63 14.95
CA VAL A 56 -6.74 0.63 15.71
C VAL A 56 -8.06 0.92 16.42
N ILE A 57 -9.19 0.85 15.71
CA ILE A 57 -10.53 1.08 16.29
C ILE A 57 -10.82 0.07 17.41
N LYS A 58 -10.47 -1.19 17.22
CA LYS A 58 -10.64 -2.24 18.23
C LYS A 58 -9.80 -1.96 19.48
N GLY A 59 -8.57 -1.48 19.32
CA GLY A 59 -7.73 -1.03 20.42
C GLY A 59 -8.37 0.13 21.19
N CYS A 60 -8.84 1.17 20.50
CA CYS A 60 -9.57 2.29 21.10
C CYS A 60 -10.79 1.82 21.91
N ASN A 61 -11.65 0.98 21.33
CA ASN A 61 -12.83 0.46 22.01
C ASN A 61 -12.49 -0.35 23.28
N SER A 62 -11.36 -1.06 23.26
CA SER A 62 -10.91 -1.84 24.43
C SER A 62 -10.51 -0.92 25.57
N ILE A 63 -9.80 0.16 25.27
CA ILE A 63 -9.37 1.17 26.26
C ILE A 63 -10.55 1.96 26.81
N GLU A 64 -11.52 2.33 25.96
CA GLU A 64 -12.77 2.95 26.41
C GLU A 64 -13.52 2.03 27.37
N LYS A 65 -13.52 0.71 27.10
CA LYS A 65 -14.13 -0.27 28.00
C LYS A 65 -13.40 -0.34 29.34
N GLU A 66 -12.08 -0.41 29.35
CA GLU A 66 -11.28 -0.40 30.59
C GLU A 66 -11.51 0.89 31.39
N GLN A 67 -11.64 2.04 30.72
CA GLN A 67 -11.98 3.30 31.37
C GLN A 67 -13.38 3.28 31.99
N MET A 68 -14.38 2.78 31.28
CA MET A 68 -15.73 2.61 31.84
C MET A 68 -15.74 1.67 33.05
N GLU A 69 -14.93 0.61 32.99
CA GLU A 69 -14.77 -0.36 34.07
C GLU A 69 -14.09 0.27 35.30
N HIS A 70 -13.07 1.10 35.09
CA HIS A 70 -12.46 1.92 36.13
C HIS A 70 -13.48 2.86 36.78
N GLU A 71 -14.22 3.65 35.99
CA GLU A 71 -15.20 4.61 36.50
C GLU A 71 -16.35 3.96 37.26
N ARG A 72 -16.80 2.78 36.80
CA ARG A 72 -17.98 2.10 37.34
C ARG A 72 -17.67 1.22 38.55
N PHE A 73 -16.51 0.58 38.57
CA PHE A 73 -16.17 -0.45 39.55
C PHE A 73 -14.91 -0.14 40.36
N GLY A 74 -14.19 0.95 40.04
CA GLY A 74 -12.94 1.32 40.72
C GLY A 74 -11.77 0.39 40.39
N TYR A 75 -11.81 -0.29 39.24
CA TYR A 75 -10.67 -1.09 38.75
C TYR A 75 -9.45 -0.20 38.43
N GLU A 76 -8.33 -0.80 38.04
CA GLU A 76 -7.15 -0.02 37.66
C GLU A 76 -7.45 0.83 36.42
N ALA A 77 -6.99 2.09 36.43
CA ALA A 77 -7.17 2.99 35.30
C ALA A 77 -6.28 2.55 34.12
N PRO A 78 -6.75 2.71 32.86
CA PRO A 78 -5.92 2.42 31.70
C PRO A 78 -4.65 3.28 31.71
N ASN A 79 -3.51 2.67 31.35
CA ASN A 79 -2.29 3.43 31.12
C ASN A 79 -2.34 4.08 29.73
N TYR A 80 -2.93 5.28 29.65
CA TYR A 80 -3.10 6.02 28.41
C TYR A 80 -1.79 6.35 27.70
N GLU A 81 -0.75 6.71 28.46
CA GLU A 81 0.56 7.05 27.90
C GLU A 81 1.20 5.85 27.19
N ALA A 82 1.22 4.69 27.86
CA ALA A 82 1.70 3.44 27.28
C ALA A 82 0.84 3.02 26.08
N THR A 83 -0.49 3.13 26.20
CA THR A 83 -1.43 2.78 25.14
C THR A 83 -1.21 3.61 23.87
N ILE A 84 -1.08 4.94 24.01
CA ILE A 84 -0.80 5.83 22.88
C ILE A 84 0.55 5.51 22.25
N SER A 85 1.56 5.20 23.07
CA SER A 85 2.90 4.84 22.58
C SER A 85 2.86 3.53 21.78
N ASN A 86 2.20 2.51 22.32
CA ASN A 86 2.00 1.22 21.65
C ASN A 86 1.22 1.36 20.35
N LEU A 87 0.18 2.21 20.33
CA LEU A 87 -0.61 2.47 19.12
C LEU A 87 0.22 3.13 18.03
N LYS A 88 1.04 4.12 18.40
CA LYS A 88 1.98 4.76 17.46
C LYS A 88 2.98 3.76 16.89
N GLU A 89 3.60 2.95 17.75
CA GLU A 89 4.53 1.91 17.30
C GLU A 89 3.86 0.91 16.36
N TYR A 90 2.65 0.44 16.69
CA TYR A 90 1.88 -0.45 15.82
C TYR A 90 1.68 0.14 14.42
N ILE A 91 1.24 1.40 14.35
CA ILE A 91 1.00 2.09 13.08
C ILE A 91 2.31 2.24 12.29
N TYR A 92 3.40 2.69 12.93
CA TYR A 92 4.69 2.85 12.26
C TYR A 92 5.24 1.51 11.74
N ASN A 93 5.20 0.47 12.56
CA ASN A 93 5.66 -0.86 12.18
C ASN A 93 4.85 -1.41 11.01
N ARG A 94 3.51 -1.30 11.05
CA ARG A 94 2.69 -1.76 9.93
C ARG A 94 2.91 -0.96 8.66
N CYS A 95 3.06 0.35 8.77
CA CYS A 95 3.40 1.17 7.61
C CYS A 95 4.76 0.78 7.00
N GLN A 96 5.76 0.47 7.82
CA GLN A 96 7.06 0.00 7.35
C GLN A 96 6.97 -1.35 6.62
N GLU A 97 6.27 -2.32 7.19
CA GLU A 97 6.07 -3.66 6.61
C GLU A 97 5.35 -3.60 5.25
N GLU A 98 4.30 -2.78 5.17
CA GLU A 98 3.48 -2.62 3.97
C GLU A 98 4.05 -1.59 2.97
N LYS A 99 5.22 -1.02 3.28
CA LYS A 99 5.91 0.02 2.49
C LYS A 99 4.97 1.20 2.19
N ILE A 100 4.23 1.60 3.22
CA ILE A 100 3.42 2.81 3.29
C ILE A 100 4.29 3.86 3.95
N TRP A 101 4.55 4.96 3.25
CA TRP A 101 5.35 6.07 3.77
C TRP A 101 4.40 7.09 4.39
N LEU A 102 4.48 7.26 5.71
CA LEU A 102 3.71 8.23 6.50
C LEU A 102 4.31 9.64 6.42
#